data_AF-A0A2E6E8H5-F1
#
_entry.id   AF-A0A2E6E8H5-F1
#
_cell.length_a   1.000
_cell.length_b   1.000
_cell.length_c   1.000
_cell.angle_alpha   90.00
_cell.angle_beta   90.00
_cell.angle_gamma   90.00
#
_symmetry.space_group_name_H-M   'P 1'
#
loop_
_entity.id
_entity.type
_entity.pdbx_description
1 polymer ?
#
loop_
_entity_poly.entity_id
_entity_poly.type
_entity_poly.pdbx_seq_one_letter_code
_entity_poly.pdbx_strand_id
1 'polypeptide(L)'
;MRNWGGEEEVDEKQARRAMEVVQSLVQMLDKETQIIEFWQKLTLRKRVKKDIKQIVIKNFDSSLVKPITERYMELAEVKFKR
;
A
#
# COMPACT_ATOMS: atom_id res chain seq x y z
N MET A 1 37.86 3.86 15.47
CA MET A 1 36.89 4.36 14.45
C MET A 1 35.67 3.45 14.50
N ARG A 2 34.50 4.00 14.85
CA ARG A 2 33.24 3.24 14.89
C ARG A 2 32.59 3.39 13.50
N ASN A 3 32.20 2.29 12.89
CA ASN A 3 31.62 2.24 11.54
C ASN A 3 30.13 2.57 11.62
N TRP A 4 29.73 3.81 11.29
CA TRP A 4 28.33 4.26 11.32
C TRP A 4 27.61 4.18 9.97
N GLY A 5 28.34 4.02 8.86
CA GLY A 5 27.74 4.07 7.52
C GLY A 5 26.78 2.91 7.20
N GLY A 6 26.91 1.77 7.88
CA GLY A 6 26.09 0.59 7.60
C GLY A 6 24.65 0.66 8.15
N GLU A 7 24.43 1.35 9.26
CA GLU A 7 23.08 1.49 9.84
C GLU A 7 22.27 2.58 9.11
N GLU A 8 22.90 3.71 8.80
CA GLU A 8 22.28 4.82 8.04
C GLU A 8 21.93 4.40 6.60
N GLU A 9 22.81 3.68 5.90
CA GLU A 9 22.54 3.19 4.54
C GLU A 9 21.41 2.14 4.49
N VAL A 10 21.32 1.28 5.50
CA VAL A 10 20.23 0.30 5.64
C VAL A 10 18.90 1.00 5.90
N ASP A 11 18.87 2.03 6.74
CA ASP A 11 17.67 2.80 7.05
C ASP A 11 17.17 3.58 5.83
N GLU A 12 18.08 4.24 5.09
CA GLU A 12 17.72 4.91 3.84
C GLU A 12 17.12 3.96 2.80
N LYS A 13 17.69 2.76 2.65
CA LYS A 13 17.17 1.76 1.72
C LYS A 13 15.78 1.28 2.12
N GLN A 14 15.53 1.11 3.42
CA GLN A 14 14.21 0.74 3.93
C GLN A 14 13.20 1.86 3.72
N ALA A 15 13.57 3.12 3.97
CA ALA A 15 12.73 4.29 3.75
C ALA A 15 12.37 4.47 2.27
N ARG A 16 13.34 4.30 1.35
CA ARG A 16 13.09 4.34 -0.09
C ARG A 16 12.11 3.25 -0.53
N ARG A 17 12.30 2.01 -0.05
CA ARG A 17 11.37 0.91 -0.33
C ARG A 17 9.96 1.21 0.19
N ALA A 18 9.84 1.79 1.39
CA ALA A 18 8.55 2.21 1.93
C ALA A 18 7.86 3.24 1.02
N MET A 19 8.60 4.24 0.56
CA MET A 19 8.07 5.27 -0.35
C MET A 19 7.61 4.68 -1.68
N GLU A 20 8.39 3.78 -2.29
CA GLU A 20 8.03 3.10 -3.55
C GLU A 20 6.74 2.28 -3.38
N VAL A 21 6.60 1.53 -2.29
CA VAL A 21 5.39 0.75 -2.03
C VAL A 21 4.18 1.67 -1.81
N VAL A 22 4.34 2.76 -1.06
CA VAL A 22 3.27 3.74 -0.86
C VAL A 22 2.78 4.30 -2.20
N GLN A 23 3.70 4.71 -3.07
CA GLN A 23 3.35 5.21 -4.40
C GLN A 23 2.63 4.15 -5.24
N SER A 24 3.11 2.90 -5.22
CA SER A 24 2.48 1.79 -5.94
C SER A 24 1.05 1.53 -5.47
N LEU A 25 0.82 1.54 -4.16
CA LEU A 25 -0.51 1.35 -3.57
C LEU A 25 -1.47 2.49 -3.94
N VAL A 26 -1.01 3.75 -3.89
CA VAL A 26 -1.83 4.91 -4.27
C VAL A 26 -2.22 4.85 -5.75
N GLN A 27 -1.28 4.56 -6.65
CA GLN A 27 -1.54 4.43 -8.08
C GLN A 27 -2.55 3.30 -8.39
N MET A 28 -2.41 2.17 -7.71
CA MET A 28 -3.35 1.05 -7.85
C MET A 28 -4.75 1.44 -7.39
N LEU A 29 -4.89 2.11 -6.25
CA LEU A 29 -6.18 2.58 -5.77
C LEU A 29 -6.84 3.57 -6.71
N ASP A 30 -6.11 4.57 -7.20
CA ASP A 30 -6.63 5.57 -8.13
C ASP A 30 -7.19 4.89 -9.39
N LYS A 31 -6.42 3.96 -9.97
CA LYS A 31 -6.85 3.18 -11.14
C LYS A 31 -8.10 2.34 -10.87
N GLU A 32 -8.13 1.59 -9.77
CA GLU A 32 -9.23 0.63 -9.51
C GLU A 32 -10.51 1.35 -9.06
N THR A 33 -10.40 2.49 -8.36
CA THR A 33 -11.56 3.28 -7.90
C THR A 33 -12.23 4.09 -9.00
N GLN A 34 -11.57 4.30 -10.15
CA GLN A 34 -12.18 4.89 -11.35
C GLN A 34 -13.24 3.97 -12.01
N ILE A 35 -13.34 2.71 -11.60
CA ILE A 35 -14.35 1.79 -12.13
C ILE A 35 -15.75 2.22 -11.66
N ILE A 36 -16.69 2.35 -12.60
CA ILE A 36 -18.09 2.68 -12.34
C ILE A 36 -18.68 1.71 -11.30
N GLU A 37 -19.29 2.28 -10.26
CA GLU A 37 -19.89 1.58 -9.11
C GLU A 37 -18.89 0.76 -8.26
N PHE A 38 -17.60 1.12 -8.26
CA PHE A 38 -16.58 0.45 -7.45
C PHE A 38 -17.05 0.18 -6.00
N TRP A 39 -17.64 1.19 -5.37
CA TRP A 39 -18.13 1.11 -3.99
C TRP A 39 -19.33 0.21 -3.79
N GLN A 40 -20.08 -0.11 -4.84
CA GLN A 40 -21.23 -1.00 -4.79
C GLN A 40 -20.82 -2.45 -5.13
N LYS A 41 -19.73 -2.63 -5.89
CA LYS A 41 -19.23 -3.94 -6.34
C LYS A 41 -18.30 -4.60 -5.33
N LEU A 42 -18.82 -5.60 -4.61
CA LEU A 42 -18.05 -6.39 -3.63
C LEU A 42 -16.83 -7.09 -4.25
N THR A 43 -16.92 -7.56 -5.49
CA THR A 43 -15.84 -8.26 -6.18
C THR A 43 -14.65 -7.34 -6.43
N LEU A 44 -14.88 -6.08 -6.82
CA LEU A 44 -13.83 -5.08 -7.02
C LEU A 44 -13.14 -4.73 -5.70
N ARG A 45 -13.92 -4.53 -4.63
CA ARG A 45 -13.35 -4.31 -3.28
C ARG A 45 -12.50 -5.49 -2.81
N LYS A 46 -12.95 -6.73 -3.06
CA LYS A 46 -12.18 -7.94 -2.72
C LYS A 46 -10.88 -8.03 -3.51
N ARG A 47 -10.90 -7.66 -4.80
CA ARG A 47 -9.71 -7.64 -5.66
C ARG A 47 -8.68 -6.63 -5.15
N VAL A 48 -9.08 -5.38 -4.90
CA VAL A 48 -8.18 -4.35 -4.37
C VAL A 48 -7.54 -4.78 -3.06
N LYS A 49 -8.33 -5.31 -2.11
CA LYS A 49 -7.79 -5.83 -0.84
C LYS A 49 -6.78 -6.97 -1.06
N LYS A 50 -7.01 -7.85 -2.04
CA LYS A 50 -6.07 -8.91 -2.41
C LYS A 50 -4.77 -8.32 -2.99
N ASP A 51 -4.87 -7.32 -3.84
CA ASP A 51 -3.72 -6.69 -4.48
C ASP A 51 -2.87 -5.93 -3.44
N ILE A 52 -3.49 -5.20 -2.50
CA ILE A 52 -2.80 -4.59 -1.35
C ILE A 52 -2.07 -5.67 -0.54
N LYS A 53 -2.76 -6.76 -0.19
CA LYS A 53 -2.15 -7.88 0.56
C LYS A 53 -0.90 -8.43 -0.15
N GLN A 54 -0.96 -8.65 -1.46
CA GLN A 54 0.18 -9.17 -2.22
C GLN A 54 1.36 -8.20 -2.22
N ILE A 55 1.11 -6.90 -2.38
CA ILE A 55 2.14 -5.87 -2.34
C ILE A 55 2.79 -5.78 -0.96
N VAL A 56 2.01 -5.85 0.12
CA VAL A 56 2.52 -5.80 1.48
C VAL A 56 3.36 -7.03 1.79
N ILE A 57 2.87 -8.25 1.55
CA ILE A 57 3.61 -9.49 1.83
C ILE A 57 4.92 -9.57 1.04
N LYS A 58 4.94 -9.05 -0.19
CA LYS A 58 6.16 -9.00 -1.02
C LYS A 58 7.22 -8.06 -0.44
N ASN A 59 6.84 -7.07 0.36
CA ASN A 59 7.72 -5.99 0.78
C ASN A 59 7.97 -5.86 2.28
N PHE A 60 7.05 -6.36 3.11
CA PHE A 60 7.03 -6.17 4.54
C PHE A 60 6.48 -7.41 5.25
N ASP A 61 6.54 -7.37 6.59
CA ASP A 61 5.97 -8.41 7.43
C ASP A 61 4.44 -8.51 7.25
N SER A 62 3.95 -9.75 7.27
CA SER A 62 2.53 -10.06 7.06
C SER A 62 1.60 -9.46 8.12
N SER A 63 2.10 -9.14 9.31
CA SER A 63 1.35 -8.43 10.36
C SER A 63 0.86 -7.06 9.91
N LEU A 64 1.55 -6.43 8.95
CA LEU A 64 1.18 -5.12 8.41
C LEU A 64 0.07 -5.18 7.37
N VAL A 65 -0.31 -6.38 6.89
CA VAL A 65 -1.36 -6.52 5.87
C VAL A 65 -2.67 -5.90 6.33
N LYS A 66 -3.13 -6.21 7.54
CA LYS A 66 -4.40 -5.70 8.06
C LYS A 66 -4.41 -4.17 8.21
N PRO A 67 -3.50 -3.55 9.00
CA PRO A 67 -3.54 -2.10 9.21
C PRO A 67 -3.33 -1.30 7.92
N ILE A 68 -2.45 -1.77 7.01
CA ILE A 68 -2.26 -1.11 5.71
C ILE A 68 -3.51 -1.24 4.85
N THR A 69 -4.08 -2.45 4.74
CA THR A 69 -5.28 -2.65 3.91
C THR A 69 -6.45 -1.81 4.38
N GLU A 70 -6.71 -1.74 5.69
CA GLU A 70 -7.78 -0.92 6.26
C GLU A 70 -7.55 0.56 5.95
N ARG A 71 -6.33 1.08 6.22
CA ARG A 71 -6.00 2.49 5.99
C ARG A 71 -6.11 2.91 4.53
N TYR A 72 -5.66 2.07 3.60
CA TYR A 72 -5.72 2.36 2.17
C TYR A 72 -7.15 2.27 1.62
N MET A 73 -7.98 1.37 2.14
CA MET A 73 -9.40 1.31 1.77
C MET A 73 -10.18 2.52 2.30
N GLU A 74 -9.91 2.97 3.54
CA GLU A 74 -10.46 4.22 4.08
C GLU A 74 -10.04 5.42 3.22
N LEU A 75 -8.75 5.51 2.88
CA LEU A 75 -8.22 6.57 2.03
C LEU A 75 -8.93 6.58 0.68
N ALA A 76 -9.16 5.41 0.09
CA ALA A 76 -9.88 5.29 -1.16
C ALA A 76 -11.32 5.78 -1.03
N GLU A 77 -12.01 5.44 0.06
CA GLU A 77 -13.38 5.87 0.29
C GLU A 77 -13.50 7.38 0.47
N VAL A 78 -12.53 8.02 1.13
CA VAL A 78 -12.58 9.47 1.36
C VAL A 78 -12.09 10.26 0.15
N LYS A 79 -11.04 9.80 -0.55
CA LYS A 79 -10.40 10.58 -1.62
C LYS A 79 -10.89 10.25 -3.03
N PHE A 80 -11.34 9.03 -3.27
CA PHE A 80 -11.68 8.56 -4.62
C PHE A 80 -13.17 8.21 -4.79
N LYS A 81 -13.98 8.33 -3.75
CA LYS A 81 -15.45 8.26 -3.88
C LYS A 81 -15.95 9.54 -4.55
N ARG A 82 -16.07 9.46 -5.87
CA ARG A 82 -16.71 10.46 -6.73
C ARG A 82 -18.02 9.92 -7.26
#